data_AF-A0A9E2X7B3-F1
#
_entry.id   AF-A0A9E2X7B3-F1
#
_cell.length_a   1.000
_cell.length_b   1.000
_cell.length_c   1.000
_cell.angle_alpha   90.00
_cell.angle_beta   90.00
_cell.angle_gamma   90.00
#
_symmetry.space_group_name_H-M   'P 1'
#
loop_
_entity.id
_entity.type
_entity.pdbx_description
1 polymer ?
#
loop_
_entity_poly.entity_id
_entity_poly.type
_entity_poly.pdbx_seq_one_letter_code
_entity_poly.pdbx_strand_id
1 'polypeptide(L)'
;MPNGGGPVVAIYRYPVKGLSAEKMERVVLTPGECLPHDRQFAIALGSTRFDPQHPEWLPKIHFVMLMRDEKLAQLQTRYNAESGVLAISKNGRVLLHARITDAEECKL
;
A
#
# COMPACT_ATOMS: atom_id res chain seq x y z
N MET A 1 17.77 12.95 32.03
CA MET A 1 17.22 13.68 30.86
C MET A 1 15.71 13.57 30.94
N PRO A 2 14.93 14.68 30.95
CA PRO A 2 13.49 14.56 30.84
C PRO A 2 13.14 13.99 29.45
N ASN A 3 12.28 12.98 29.41
CA ASN A 3 11.82 12.33 28.19
C ASN A 3 10.99 13.32 27.35
N GLY A 4 11.65 14.05 26.47
CA GLY A 4 11.07 15.09 25.61
C GLY A 4 10.25 14.55 24.43
N GLY A 5 9.37 13.57 24.67
CA GLY A 5 8.49 13.03 23.64
C GLY A 5 7.15 13.75 23.61
N GLY A 6 6.84 14.44 22.51
CA GLY A 6 5.47 14.90 22.24
C GLY A 6 4.53 13.72 21.96
N PRO A 7 3.21 13.89 22.12
CA PRO A 7 2.26 12.81 21.90
C PRO A 7 2.19 12.41 20.41
N VAL A 8 2.09 11.11 20.15
CA VAL A 8 1.71 10.59 18.83
C VAL A 8 0.21 10.83 18.64
N VAL A 9 -0.16 11.71 17.71
CA VAL A 9 -1.57 12.09 17.48
C VAL A 9 -2.30 11.20 16.48
N ALA A 10 -1.57 10.51 15.61
CA ALA A 10 -2.12 9.58 14.63
C ALA A 10 -1.03 8.65 14.07
N ILE A 11 -1.45 7.47 13.64
CA ILE A 11 -0.61 6.49 12.94
C ILE A 11 -1.28 6.16 11.62
N TYR A 12 -0.50 6.12 10.55
CA TYR A 12 -0.99 5.77 9.22
C TYR A 12 -0.09 4.74 8.57
N ARG A 13 -0.69 3.78 7.87
CA ARG A 13 0.00 2.87 6.94
C ARG A 13 -0.54 3.04 5.52
N TYR A 14 0.25 2.63 4.54
CA TYR A 14 -0.06 2.71 3.11
C TYR A 14 0.20 1.36 2.46
N PRO A 15 -0.74 0.40 2.53
CA PRO A 15 -0.48 -0.98 2.10
C PRO A 15 -0.02 -1.10 0.64
N VAL A 16 -0.59 -0.27 -0.24
CA VAL A 16 -0.21 -0.20 -1.66
C VAL A 16 0.44 1.15 -1.96
N LYS A 17 1.61 1.12 -2.59
CA LYS A 17 2.33 2.33 -3.01
C LYS A 17 1.47 3.23 -3.89
N GLY A 18 1.35 4.49 -3.48
CA GLY A 18 0.63 5.53 -4.24
C GLY A 18 -0.88 5.58 -3.99
N LEU A 19 -1.44 4.67 -3.18
CA LEU A 19 -2.85 4.69 -2.78
C LEU A 19 -3.06 5.37 -1.41
N SER A 20 -4.30 5.41 -0.94
CA SER A 20 -4.70 6.20 0.23
C SER A 20 -4.17 5.65 1.55
N ALA A 21 -4.01 6.52 2.54
CA ALA A 21 -3.66 6.16 3.91
C ALA A 21 -4.76 5.35 4.63
N GLU A 22 -4.33 4.48 5.54
CA GLU A 22 -5.16 3.82 6.54
C GLU A 22 -4.76 4.29 7.93
N LYS A 23 -5.69 4.94 8.63
CA LYS A 23 -5.48 5.32 10.03
C LYS A 23 -5.48 4.07 10.90
N MET A 24 -4.51 3.98 11.81
CA MET A 24 -4.40 2.91 12.79
C MET A 24 -4.56 3.49 14.20
N GLU A 25 -5.35 2.81 15.03
CA GLU A 25 -5.49 3.17 16.45
C GLU A 25 -4.29 2.67 17.27
N ARG A 26 -3.67 1.56 16.84
CA ARG A 26 -2.47 0.99 17.44
C ARG A 26 -1.71 0.15 16.43
N VAL A 27 -0.41 0.00 16.64
CA VAL A 27 0.46 -0.89 15.86
C VAL A 27 1.56 -1.44 16.76
N VAL A 28 1.93 -2.71 16.55
CA VAL A 28 3.09 -3.32 17.22
C VAL A 28 4.31 -3.10 16.32
N LEU A 29 5.41 -2.62 16.89
CA LEU A 29 6.67 -2.40 16.20
C LEU A 29 7.70 -3.43 16.62
N THR A 30 8.46 -3.94 15.65
CA THR A 30 9.60 -4.82 15.87
C THR A 30 10.89 -4.03 15.55
N PRO A 31 11.94 -4.08 16.39
CA PRO A 31 13.19 -3.40 16.09
C PRO A 31 13.76 -3.81 14.74
N GLY A 32 14.17 -2.82 13.93
CA GLY A 32 14.71 -3.03 12.59
C GLY A 32 13.66 -3.17 11.48
N GLU A 33 12.39 -3.34 11.83
CA GLU A 33 11.30 -3.52 10.87
C GLU A 33 10.52 -2.23 10.63
N CYS A 34 9.86 -2.17 9.46
CA CYS A 34 8.88 -1.13 9.17
C CYS A 34 7.54 -1.39 9.88
N LEU A 35 6.60 -0.45 9.76
CA LEU A 35 5.22 -0.69 10.19
C LEU A 35 4.68 -1.93 9.45
N PRO A 36 4.03 -2.88 10.17
CA PRO A 36 3.41 -4.04 9.55
C PRO A 36 2.48 -3.65 8.39
N HIS A 37 2.71 -4.28 7.24
CA HIS A 37 1.95 -4.05 6.00
C HIS A 37 2.03 -2.61 5.46
N ASP A 38 3.02 -1.81 5.83
CA ASP A 38 3.29 -0.53 5.17
C ASP A 38 4.06 -0.77 3.87
N ARG A 39 3.50 -0.27 2.75
CA ARG A 39 4.07 -0.34 1.40
C ARG A 39 4.49 -1.75 0.96
N GLN A 40 3.72 -2.75 1.40
CA GLN A 40 3.95 -4.15 1.05
C GLN A 40 3.73 -4.41 -0.45
N PHE A 41 2.86 -3.63 -1.10
CA PHE A 41 2.51 -3.82 -2.50
C PHE A 41 2.78 -2.58 -3.35
N ALA A 42 2.98 -2.77 -4.64
CA ALA A 42 3.03 -1.72 -5.64
C ALA A 42 2.36 -2.20 -6.94
N ILE A 43 1.74 -1.28 -7.67
CA ILE A 43 1.12 -1.58 -8.96
C ILE A 43 2.12 -1.20 -10.04
N ALA A 44 2.67 -2.19 -10.74
CA ALA A 44 3.57 -1.96 -11.87
C ALA A 44 2.79 -1.34 -13.03
N LEU A 45 3.44 -0.49 -13.81
CA LEU A 45 2.90 -0.09 -15.12
C LEU A 45 2.83 -1.30 -16.04
N GLY A 46 1.86 -1.33 -16.96
CA GLY A 46 1.76 -2.41 -17.94
C GLY A 46 2.99 -2.54 -18.86
N SER A 47 3.82 -1.49 -18.97
CA SER A 47 5.08 -1.50 -19.69
C SER A 47 6.28 -1.97 -18.85
N THR A 48 6.13 -2.12 -17.54
CA THR A 48 7.21 -2.55 -16.66
C THR A 48 7.45 -4.04 -16.82
N ARG A 49 8.71 -4.40 -17.14
CA ARG A 49 9.14 -5.80 -17.07
C ARG A 49 9.53 -6.15 -15.64
N PHE A 50 9.02 -7.27 -15.15
CA PHE A 50 9.30 -7.80 -13.83
C PHE A 50 9.39 -9.32 -13.94
N ASP A 51 10.53 -9.89 -13.53
CA ASP A 51 10.69 -11.34 -13.43
C ASP A 51 10.37 -11.77 -11.99
N PRO A 52 9.26 -12.49 -11.76
CA PRO A 52 8.91 -12.97 -10.41
C PRO A 52 9.87 -14.05 -9.90
N GLN A 53 10.62 -14.74 -10.77
CA GLN A 53 11.61 -15.74 -10.38
C GLN A 53 12.96 -15.09 -9.98
N HIS A 54 13.25 -13.91 -10.50
CA HIS A 54 14.46 -13.13 -10.18
C HIS A 54 14.10 -11.68 -9.87
N PRO A 55 13.48 -11.41 -8.71
CA PRO A 55 13.02 -10.07 -8.38
C PRO A 55 14.19 -9.12 -8.13
N GLU A 56 14.14 -7.95 -8.79
CA GLU A 56 15.11 -6.87 -8.61
C GLU A 56 14.45 -5.59 -8.11
N TRP A 57 15.26 -4.71 -7.51
CA TRP A 57 14.78 -3.41 -7.08
C TRP A 57 14.57 -2.49 -8.29
N LEU A 58 13.32 -2.03 -8.48
CA LEU A 58 12.98 -1.16 -9.59
C LEU A 58 12.79 0.30 -9.11
N PRO A 59 13.29 1.30 -9.87
CA PRO A 59 13.01 2.70 -9.60
C PRO A 59 11.51 3.00 -9.55
N LYS A 60 11.10 3.96 -8.71
CA LYS A 60 9.68 4.30 -8.47
C LYS A 60 8.86 4.59 -9.74
N ILE A 61 9.51 5.03 -10.83
CA ILE A 61 8.86 5.40 -12.10
C ILE A 61 8.20 4.20 -12.80
N HIS A 62 8.63 2.98 -12.48
CA HIS A 62 8.08 1.72 -12.98
C HIS A 62 6.72 1.36 -12.37
N PHE A 63 6.27 2.10 -11.37
CA PHE A 63 5.02 1.86 -10.67
C PHE A 63 4.07 3.04 -10.82
N VAL A 64 2.79 2.77 -10.64
CA VAL A 64 1.76 3.78 -10.43
C VAL A 64 2.10 4.61 -9.20
N MET A 65 2.06 5.94 -9.32
CA MET A 65 2.47 6.85 -8.24
C MET A 65 1.74 8.19 -8.30
N LEU A 66 1.38 8.73 -7.13
CA LEU A 66 0.61 9.97 -6.99
C LEU A 66 1.26 11.19 -7.68
N MET A 67 2.59 11.22 -7.78
CA MET A 67 3.34 12.30 -8.44
C MET A 67 3.05 12.42 -9.94
N ARG A 68 2.69 11.30 -10.59
CA ARG A 68 2.37 11.24 -12.03
C ARG A 68 0.87 11.00 -12.27
N ASP A 69 0.24 10.22 -11.40
CA ASP A 69 -1.11 9.69 -11.58
C ASP A 69 -2.05 10.31 -10.53
N GLU A 70 -2.39 11.60 -10.68
CA GLU A 70 -3.11 12.38 -9.67
C GLU A 70 -4.53 11.84 -9.38
N LYS A 71 -5.13 11.13 -10.34
CA LYS A 71 -6.45 10.50 -10.18
C LYS A 71 -6.50 9.49 -9.03
N LEU A 72 -5.36 8.94 -8.62
CA LEU A 72 -5.27 8.05 -7.45
C LEU A 72 -5.71 8.75 -6.16
N ALA A 73 -5.52 10.06 -6.05
CA ALA A 73 -5.93 10.83 -4.87
C ALA A 73 -7.45 10.79 -4.62
N GLN A 74 -8.24 10.46 -5.65
CA GLN A 74 -9.69 10.37 -5.56
C GLN A 74 -10.16 9.00 -5.00
N LEU A 75 -9.25 8.04 -4.87
CA LEU A 75 -9.55 6.69 -4.41
C LEU A 75 -9.35 6.58 -2.90
N GLN A 76 -10.23 5.84 -2.24
CA GLN A 76 -10.04 5.36 -0.88
C GLN A 76 -9.79 3.86 -0.93
N THR A 77 -8.87 3.38 -0.10
CA THR A 77 -8.45 1.97 -0.08
C THR A 77 -8.40 1.41 1.33
N ARG A 78 -8.73 0.13 1.44
CA ARG A 78 -8.65 -0.66 2.67
C ARG A 78 -8.11 -2.05 2.36
N TYR A 79 -7.04 -2.43 3.03
CA TYR A 79 -6.41 -3.74 2.96
C TYR A 79 -6.65 -4.51 4.25
N ASN A 80 -7.22 -5.71 4.11
CA ASN A 80 -7.38 -6.65 5.19
C ASN A 80 -6.23 -7.68 5.11
N ALA A 81 -5.30 -7.60 6.07
CA ALA A 81 -4.10 -8.43 6.10
C ALA A 81 -4.38 -9.92 6.37
N GLU A 82 -5.49 -10.25 7.02
CA GLU A 82 -5.88 -11.64 7.31
C GLU A 82 -6.42 -12.35 6.06
N SER A 83 -7.22 -11.65 5.26
CA SER A 83 -7.85 -12.20 4.05
C SER A 83 -7.06 -11.96 2.75
N GLY A 84 -6.09 -11.04 2.78
CA GLY A 84 -5.35 -10.57 1.60
C GLY A 84 -6.17 -9.67 0.67
N VAL A 85 -7.35 -9.21 1.10
CA VAL A 85 -8.28 -8.44 0.26
C VAL A 85 -7.96 -6.95 0.29
N LEU A 86 -7.90 -6.35 -0.89
CA LEU A 86 -7.92 -4.91 -1.12
C LEU A 86 -9.31 -4.47 -1.62
N ALA A 87 -9.92 -3.54 -0.90
CA ALA A 87 -11.08 -2.79 -1.36
C ALA A 87 -10.66 -1.41 -1.85
N ILE A 88 -11.14 -1.00 -3.02
CA ILE A 88 -10.96 0.33 -3.58
C ILE A 88 -12.34 0.95 -3.80
N SER A 89 -12.54 2.17 -3.31
CA SER A 89 -13.76 2.94 -3.51
C SER A 89 -13.47 4.34 -4.04
N LYS A 90 -14.47 4.94 -4.68
CA LYS A 90 -14.48 6.34 -5.09
C LYS A 90 -15.85 6.93 -4.76
N ASN A 91 -15.87 8.03 -4.01
CA ASN A 91 -17.11 8.70 -3.59
C ASN A 91 -18.12 7.74 -2.93
N GLY A 92 -17.62 6.85 -2.05
CA GLY A 92 -18.43 5.85 -1.34
C GLY A 92 -18.86 4.62 -2.16
N ARG A 93 -18.64 4.62 -3.48
CA ARG A 93 -18.91 3.44 -4.33
C ARG A 93 -17.69 2.53 -4.40
N VAL A 94 -17.87 1.26 -4.09
CA VAL A 94 -16.83 0.22 -4.27
C VAL A 94 -16.62 0.00 -5.77
N LEU A 95 -15.37 0.11 -6.20
CA LEU A 95 -14.92 -0.13 -7.57
C LEU A 95 -14.18 -1.48 -7.70
N LEU A 96 -13.50 -1.90 -6.64
CA LEU A 96 -12.78 -3.17 -6.57
C LEU A 96 -12.90 -3.76 -5.16
N HIS A 97 -13.06 -5.07 -5.10
CA HIS A 97 -12.92 -5.87 -3.88
C HIS A 97 -12.33 -7.22 -4.29
N ALA A 98 -11.02 -7.36 -4.13
CA ALA A 98 -10.29 -8.52 -4.64
C ALA A 98 -9.15 -8.89 -3.71
N ARG A 99 -8.82 -10.18 -3.65
CA ARG A 99 -7.59 -10.64 -3.02
C ARG A 99 -6.40 -10.28 -3.91
N ILE A 100 -5.35 -9.72 -3.32
CA ILE A 100 -4.16 -9.24 -4.04
C ILE A 100 -2.86 -9.95 -3.63
N THR A 101 -2.98 -11.02 -2.85
CA THR A 101 -1.86 -11.83 -2.36
C THR A 101 -1.59 -13.06 -3.22
N ASP A 102 -2.51 -13.40 -4.12
CA ASP A 102 -2.44 -14.62 -4.93
C ASP A 102 -1.84 -14.27 -6.30
N ALA A 103 -0.70 -14.87 -6.64
CA ALA A 103 0.04 -14.56 -7.87
C ALA A 103 -0.68 -15.02 -9.16
N GLU A 104 -1.65 -15.94 -9.05
CA GLU A 104 -2.29 -16.62 -10.19
C GLU A 104 -3.36 -15.77 -10.90
N GLU A 105 -3.84 -14.68 -10.28
CA GLU A 105 -4.94 -13.85 -10.83
C GLU A 105 -4.47 -12.54 -11.49
N CYS A 106 -3.17 -12.22 -11.47
CA CYS A 106 -2.61 -11.05 -12.14
C CYS A 106 -2.37 -11.30 -13.63
N LYS A 107 -3.43 -11.65 -14.37
CA LYS A 107 -3.41 -11.64 -15.85
C LYS A 107 -3.90 -10.28 -16.32
N LEU A 108 -2.97 -9.43 -16.75
CA LEU A 108 -3.26 -8.24 -17.56
C LEU A 108 -3.42 -8.64 -19.03
#